data_AF-X1RKX5-F1
#
_entry.id   AF-X1RKX5-F1
#
_cell.length_a   1.000
_cell.length_b   1.000
_cell.length_c   1.000
_cell.angle_alpha   90.00
_cell.angle_beta   90.00
_cell.angle_gamma   90.00
#
_symmetry.space_group_name_H-M   'P 1'
#
loop_
_entity.id
_entity.type
_entity.pdbx_description
1 polymer ?
#
loop_
_entity_poly.entity_id
_entity_poly.type
_entity_poly.pdbx_seq_one_letter_code
_entity_poly.pdbx_strand_id
1 'polypeptide(L)' 'MKYFAYGSNMDKLQMGKRCSNYTFLGKALLNGFILDFTRESSHWNGGVADIVNDPNHTVWGILYELNNKDLDSLDY' A
#
# COMPACT_ATOMS: atom_id res chain seq x y z
N MET A 1 0.16 11.64 8.69
CA MET A 1 -0.28 10.26 8.98
C MET A 1 0.71 9.29 8.33
N LYS A 2 1.04 8.18 8.98
CA LYS A 2 1.88 7.12 8.37
C LYS A 2 1.02 6.18 7.54
N TYR A 3 1.43 5.91 6.31
CA TYR A 3 0.74 5.01 5.37
C TYR A 3 1.72 3.94 4.87
N PHE A 4 1.34 2.66 5.01
CA PHE A 4 2.16 1.52 4.59
C PHE A 4 1.60 0.92 3.31
N ALA A 5 2.33 1.06 2.21
CA ALA A 5 1.97 0.49 0.92
C ALA A 5 2.60 -0.90 0.74
N TYR A 6 1.78 -1.88 0.38
CA TYR A 6 2.18 -3.28 0.13
C TYR A 6 1.72 -3.80 -1.24
N GLY A 7 1.17 -2.91 -2.07
CA GLY A 7 0.68 -3.23 -3.41
C GLY A 7 1.12 -2.19 -4.43
N SER A 8 0.23 -1.85 -5.36
CA SER A 8 0.55 -0.96 -6.49
C SER A 8 1.06 0.42 -6.04
N ASN A 9 0.59 0.95 -4.90
CA ASN A 9 1.06 2.21 -4.31
C ASN A 9 2.54 2.20 -3.85
N MET A 10 3.26 1.06 -3.94
CA MET A 10 4.73 1.04 -3.79
C MET A 10 5.43 1.66 -5.01
N ASP A 11 4.77 1.70 -6.17
CA ASP A 11 5.30 2.37 -7.35
C ASP A 11 5.26 3.90 -7.17
N LYS A 12 6.40 4.54 -7.41
CA LYS A 12 6.58 5.98 -7.20
C LYS A 12 5.68 6.82 -8.11
N LEU A 13 5.49 6.39 -9.36
CA LEU A 13 4.69 7.12 -10.34
C LEU A 13 3.21 7.03 -9.99
N GLN A 14 2.73 5.86 -9.60
CA GLN A 14 1.36 5.66 -9.15
C GLN A 14 1.08 6.42 -7.85
N MET A 15 2.01 6.35 -6.89
CA MET A 15 1.88 7.10 -5.65
C MET A 15 1.81 8.61 -5.91
N GLY A 16 2.69 9.13 -6.78
CA GLY A 16 2.69 10.56 -7.14
C GLY A 16 1.43 11.04 -7.87
N LYS A 17 0.72 10.16 -8.58
CA LYS A 17 -0.57 10.50 -9.20
C LYS A 17 -1.70 10.61 -8.18
N ARG A 18 -1.65 9.84 -7.09
CA ARG A 18 -2.70 9.77 -6.06
C ARG A 18 -2.46 10.79 -4.94
N CYS A 19 -1.23 10.87 -4.48
CA CYS A 19 -0.79 11.74 -3.41
C CYS A 19 0.38 12.55 -3.98
N SER A 20 0.24 13.85 -4.20
CA SER A 20 1.33 14.64 -4.79
C SER A 20 2.31 15.17 -3.74
N ASN A 21 1.94 15.15 -2.47
CA ASN A 21 2.71 15.72 -1.36
C ASN A 21 3.20 14.65 -0.37
N TYR A 22 3.28 13.38 -0.80
CA TYR A 22 3.81 12.33 0.07
C TYR A 22 5.28 12.56 0.39
N THR A 23 5.70 12.13 1.58
CA THR A 23 7.11 11.98 1.93
C THR A 23 7.46 10.50 2.01
N PHE A 24 8.52 10.08 1.31
CA PHE A 24 9.05 8.73 1.41
C PHE A 24 9.86 8.58 2.72
N LEU A 25 9.44 7.66 3.59
CA LEU A 25 10.12 7.40 4.86
C LEU A 25 11.09 6.21 4.77
N GLY A 26 10.83 5.24 3.89
CA GLY A 26 11.71 4.11 3.67
C GLY A 26 10.99 2.80 3.37
N LYS A 27 11.77 1.72 3.24
CA LYS A 27 11.26 0.35 3.24
C LYS A 27 10.89 -0.05 4.66
N ALA A 28 9.80 -0.77 4.82
CA ALA A 28 9.32 -1.25 6.11
C ALA A 28 8.85 -2.70 6.04
N LEU A 29 8.81 -3.35 7.20
CA LEU A 29 8.34 -4.72 7.41
C LEU A 29 7.10 -4.70 8.30
N LEU A 30 6.08 -5.45 7.91
CA LEU A 30 4.87 -5.68 8.70
C LEU A 30 4.80 -7.16 9.10
N ASN A 31 5.05 -7.45 10.38
CA ASN A 31 5.04 -8.80 10.93
C ASN A 31 3.62 -9.29 11.21
N GLY A 32 3.40 -10.60 11.08
CA GLY A 32 2.12 -11.23 11.36
C GLY A 32 1.15 -11.21 10.18
N PHE A 33 1.67 -10.98 8.96
CA PHE A 33 0.88 -10.92 7.73
C PHE A 33 1.59 -11.62 6.57
N ILE A 34 0.79 -12.09 5.62
CA ILE A 34 1.24 -12.60 4.32
C ILE A 34 0.56 -11.83 3.18
N LEU A 35 1.28 -11.61 2.09
CA LEU A 35 0.73 -11.00 0.87
C LEU A 35 -0.09 -12.05 0.11
N ASP A 36 -1.30 -11.69 -0.29
CA ASP A 36 -2.17 -12.52 -1.12
C ASP A 36 -2.96 -11.65 -2.11
N PHE A 37 -3.72 -12.27 -3.03
CA PHE A 37 -4.53 -11.62 -4.05
C PHE A 37 -5.99 -12.06 -3.94
N THR A 38 -6.63 -11.66 -2.84
CA THR A 38 -7.92 -12.21 -2.37
C THR A 38 -9.15 -11.61 -3.06
N ARG A 39 -9.00 -10.48 -3.77
CA ARG A 39 -10.10 -9.77 -4.43
C ARG A 39 -9.83 -9.60 -5.91
N GLU A 40 -10.81 -9.94 -6.73
CA GLU A 40 -10.76 -9.67 -8.17
C GLU A 40 -11.06 -8.20 -8.46
N SER A 41 -10.29 -7.60 -9.36
CA SER A 41 -10.51 -6.24 -9.85
C SER A 41 -10.77 -6.25 -11.35
N SER A 42 -11.90 -5.68 -11.75
CA SER A 42 -12.19 -5.42 -13.17
C SER A 42 -11.22 -4.40 -13.80
N HIS A 43 -10.68 -3.47 -13.01
CA HIS A 43 -9.70 -2.49 -13.48
C HIS A 43 -8.36 -3.16 -13.82
N TRP A 44 -7.93 -4.13 -13.02
CA TRP A 44 -6.67 -4.86 -13.23
C TRP A 44 -6.84 -6.16 -14.00
N ASN A 45 -8.09 -6.59 -14.26
CA ASN A 45 -8.43 -7.87 -14.87
C ASN A 45 -7.73 -9.05 -14.19
N GLY A 46 -7.78 -9.08 -12.85
CA GLY A 46 -7.10 -10.07 -12.02
C GLY A 46 -7.18 -9.75 -10.53
N GLY A 47 -6.50 -10.56 -9.72
CA GLY A 47 -6.43 -10.37 -8.27
C GLY A 47 -5.64 -9.10 -7.89
N VAL A 48 -6.10 -8.36 -6.88
CA VAL A 48 -5.38 -7.21 -6.31
C VAL A 48 -4.77 -7.57 -4.96
N ALA A 49 -3.63 -6.95 -4.68
CA ALA A 49 -2.87 -7.16 -3.44
C ALA A 49 -3.74 -6.91 -2.20
N ASP A 50 -3.64 -7.85 -1.27
CA ASP A 50 -4.23 -7.83 0.06
C ASP A 50 -3.21 -8.37 1.07
N ILE A 51 -3.39 -8.06 2.35
CA ILE A 51 -2.58 -8.63 3.43
C ILE A 51 -3.49 -9.41 4.38
N VAL A 52 -3.19 -10.69 4.55
CA VAL A 52 -3.96 -11.60 5.38
C VAL A 52 -3.19 -11.89 6.65
N ASN A 53 -3.90 -12.02 7.78
CA ASN A 53 -3.27 -12.38 9.05
C ASN A 53 -2.56 -13.74 8.94
N ASP A 54 -1.26 -13.75 9.21
CA ASP A 54 -0.45 -14.95 9.34
C ASP A 54 0.72 -14.67 10.30
N PRO A 55 0.65 -15.15 11.56
CA PRO A 55 1.64 -14.87 12.60
C PRO A 55 3.09 -15.25 12.26
N ASN A 56 3.29 -16.14 11.29
CA ASN A 56 4.62 -16.68 10.96
C ASN A 56 5.26 -15.99 9.74
N HIS A 57 4.57 -15.02 9.13
CA HIS A 57 5.02 -14.35 7.93
C HIS A 57 5.20 -12.83 8.14
N THR A 58 5.88 -12.22 7.19
CA THR A 58 6.14 -10.79 7.17
C THR A 58 5.98 -10.25 5.74
N VAL A 59 5.38 -9.07 5.62
CA VAL A 59 5.23 -8.36 4.34
C VAL A 59 6.18 -7.19 4.28
N TRP A 60 6.93 -7.08 3.18
CA TRP A 60 7.70 -5.88 2.85
C TRP A 60 6.79 -4.84 2.19
N GLY A 61 7.04 -3.58 2.50
CA GLY A 61 6.34 -2.47 1.86
C GLY A 61 7.13 -1.17 1.93
N ILE A 62 6.48 -0.09 1.48
CA ILE A 62 7.00 1.27 1.56
C ILE A 62 6.21 2.05 2.60
N LEU A 63 6.92 2.73 3.49
CA LEU A 63 6.33 3.64 4.46
C LEU A 63 6.38 5.07 3.91
N TYR A 64 5.22 5.71 3.88
CA TYR A 64 5.04 7.10 3.51
C TYR A 64 4.51 7.91 4.69
N GLU A 65 4.80 9.21 4.68
CA GLU A 65 4.06 10.20 5.45
C GLU A 65 3.17 11.02 4.52
N LEU A 66 1.88 11.06 4.85
CA LEU A 66 0.84 11.78 4.11
C LEU A 66 0.21 12.87 4.97
N ASN A 67 -0.19 13.96 4.33
CA ASN A 67 -1.11 14.93 4.93
C ASN A 67 -2.57 14.44 4.77
N ASN A 68 -3.52 15.12 5.39
CA ASN A 68 -4.93 14.71 5.35
C ASN A 68 -5.52 14.72 3.93
N LYS A 69 -5.17 15.71 3.09
CA LYS A 69 -5.68 15.79 1.71
C LYS A 69 -5.23 14.63 0.84
N ASP A 70 -3.96 14.23 0.99
CA ASP A 70 -3.38 13.09 0.29
C ASP A 70 -3.90 11.75 0.84
N LEU A 71 -4.37 11.70 2.10
CA LEU A 71 -5.03 10.53 2.63
C LEU A 71 -6.44 10.41 2.06
N ASP A 72 -7.20 11.51 2.01
CA ASP A 72 -8.56 11.54 1.45
C ASP A 72 -8.58 11.11 -0.02
N SER A 73 -7.49 11.33 -0.77
CA SER A 73 -7.37 10.90 -2.17
C SER A 73 -7.09 9.41 -2.37
N LEU A 74 -6.76 8.67 -1.30
CA LEU A 74 -6.57 7.22 -1.34
C LEU A 74 -7.87 6.44 -1.09
N ASP A 75 -8.84 7.05 -0.41
CA ASP A 75 -10.10 6.41 -0.01
C ASP A 75 -11.19 6.47 -1.11
N TYR A 76 -10.82 6.88 -2.34
CA TYR A 76 -11.72 7.13 -3.46
C TYR A 76 -11.52 6.18 -4.66
#